data_AF-A0A158DNT9-F1
#
_entry.id   AF-A0A158DNT9-F1
#
_cell.length_a   1.000
_cell.length_b   1.000
_cell.length_c   1.000
_cell.angle_alpha   90.00
_cell.angle_beta   90.00
_cell.angle_gamma   90.00
#
_symmetry.space_group_name_H-M   'P 1'
#
loop_
_entity.id
_entity.type
_entity.pdbx_description
1 polymer ?
#
loop_
_entity_poly.entity_id
_entity_poly.type
_entity_poly.pdbx_seq_one_letter_code
_entity_poly.pdbx_strand_id
1 'polypeptide(L)'
;MRSQIAPAELDEGAAKARGLREWFRAFVQKNKGRPLAAKDLRALDALNSVLKRDEQHGAIVADASASSGLAFAMQRRHPTAESLLMPIVEALAKLVCEEDFTYVKACEGPTCTLLFPDHTRGHARRWCSMASCGNRAKVAAHRARLREGKGG
;
A
#
# COMPACT_ATOMS: atom_id res chain seq x y z
N MET A 1 -18.33 -21.00 8.05
CA MET A 1 -19.28 -19.87 8.02
C MET A 1 -18.82 -18.88 6.96
N ARG A 2 -19.21 -19.11 5.69
CA ARG A 2 -18.92 -18.15 4.60
C ARG A 2 -19.81 -16.94 4.84
N SER A 3 -19.21 -15.78 5.10
CA SER A 3 -19.95 -14.52 5.24
C SER A 3 -20.76 -14.29 3.96
N GLN A 4 -22.09 -14.29 4.05
CA GLN A 4 -23.01 -14.04 2.94
C GLN A 4 -23.08 -12.52 2.69
N ILE A 5 -21.96 -11.91 2.31
CA ILE A 5 -21.94 -10.52 1.89
C ILE A 5 -22.58 -10.45 0.50
N ALA A 6 -23.63 -9.64 0.35
CA ALA A 6 -24.34 -9.52 -0.92
C ALA A 6 -23.44 -8.88 -2.00
N PRO A 7 -23.56 -9.25 -3.29
CA PRO A 7 -22.77 -8.66 -4.36
C PRO A 7 -22.82 -7.12 -4.41
N ALA A 8 -24.01 -6.53 -4.21
CA ALA A 8 -24.17 -5.07 -4.16
C ALA A 8 -23.39 -4.42 -3.00
N GLU A 9 -23.30 -5.11 -1.86
CA GLU A 9 -22.52 -4.65 -0.71
C GLU A 9 -21.01 -4.75 -1.02
N LEU A 10 -20.58 -5.81 -1.72
CA LEU A 10 -19.20 -5.93 -2.20
C LEU A 10 -18.85 -4.83 -3.21
N ASP A 11 -19.77 -4.45 -4.09
CA ASP A 11 -19.57 -3.34 -5.04
C ASP A 11 -19.41 -1.99 -4.32
N GLU A 12 -20.20 -1.76 -3.27
CA GLU A 12 -20.06 -0.59 -2.39
C GLU A 12 -18.71 -0.63 -1.66
N GLY A 13 -18.31 -1.77 -1.11
CA GLY A 13 -17.00 -1.98 -0.50
C GLY A 13 -15.86 -1.69 -1.48
N ALA A 14 -15.97 -2.15 -2.73
CA ALA A 14 -15.00 -1.88 -3.79
C ALA A 14 -14.97 -0.39 -4.19
N ALA A 15 -16.11 0.29 -4.20
CA ALA A 15 -16.17 1.74 -4.42
C ALA A 15 -15.45 2.51 -3.29
N LYS A 16 -15.70 2.14 -2.03
CA LYS A 16 -14.99 2.69 -0.86
C LYS A 16 -13.48 2.41 -0.93
N ALA A 17 -13.07 1.21 -1.34
CA ALA A 17 -11.66 0.87 -1.55
C ALA A 17 -10.98 1.78 -2.60
N ARG A 18 -11.66 2.03 -3.73
CA ARG A 18 -11.17 2.94 -4.77
C ARG A 18 -11.05 4.37 -4.25
N GLY A 19 -12.07 4.86 -3.53
CA GLY A 19 -12.04 6.19 -2.90
C GLY A 19 -10.88 6.35 -1.92
N LEU A 20 -10.69 5.38 -1.03
CA LEU A 20 -9.58 5.35 -0.08
C LEU A 20 -8.22 5.36 -0.80
N ARG A 21 -8.07 4.55 -1.85
CA ARG A 21 -6.83 4.49 -2.65
C ARG A 21 -6.51 5.83 -3.31
N GLU A 22 -7.49 6.50 -3.92
CA GLU A 22 -7.23 7.79 -4.58
C GLU A 22 -6.93 8.90 -3.59
N TRP A 23 -7.68 8.97 -2.49
CA TRP A 23 -7.41 9.92 -1.41
C TRP A 23 -6.01 9.72 -0.83
N PHE A 24 -5.62 8.48 -0.53
CA PHE A 24 -4.32 8.20 0.06
C PHE A 24 -3.19 8.45 -0.94
N ARG A 25 -3.39 8.13 -2.23
CA ARG A 25 -2.46 8.48 -3.29
C ARG A 25 -2.21 9.99 -3.33
N ALA A 26 -3.25 10.80 -3.24
CA ALA A 26 -3.11 12.26 -3.21
C ALA A 26 -2.34 12.73 -1.97
N PHE A 27 -2.63 12.15 -0.80
CA PHE A 27 -1.88 12.40 0.43
C PHE A 27 -0.38 12.09 0.26
N VAL A 28 -0.03 10.90 -0.22
CA VAL A 28 1.38 10.51 -0.42
C VAL A 28 2.05 11.43 -1.45
N GLN A 29 1.39 11.74 -2.57
CA GLN A 29 1.97 12.63 -3.58
C GLN A 29 2.26 14.04 -3.05
N LYS A 30 1.38 14.58 -2.20
CA LYS A 30 1.56 15.89 -1.56
C LYS A 30 2.72 15.90 -0.56
N ASN A 31 2.99 14.76 0.08
CA ASN A 31 3.88 14.69 1.24
C ASN A 31 5.20 13.96 0.99
N LYS A 32 5.37 13.27 -0.15
CA LYS A 32 6.63 12.61 -0.50
C LYS A 32 7.78 13.62 -0.59
N GLY A 33 9.00 13.19 -0.27
CA GLY A 33 10.19 14.03 -0.30
C GLY A 33 10.35 14.95 0.92
N ARG A 34 9.50 14.82 1.94
CA ARG A 34 9.64 15.51 3.23
C ARG A 34 9.22 14.62 4.39
N PRO A 35 9.74 14.86 5.61
CA PRO A 35 9.20 14.18 6.79
C PRO A 35 7.75 14.60 7.06
N LEU A 36 6.95 13.64 7.53
CA LEU A 36 5.65 13.94 8.12
C LEU A 36 5.82 14.53 9.51
N ALA A 37 4.86 15.35 9.94
CA ALA A 37 4.87 15.99 11.25
C ALA A 37 3.46 16.06 11.85
N ALA A 38 3.33 16.42 13.13
CA ALA A 38 2.05 16.49 13.84
C ALA A 38 0.99 17.36 13.13
N LYS A 39 1.42 18.40 12.39
CA LYS A 39 0.52 19.24 11.57
C LYS A 39 -0.21 18.47 10.45
N ASP A 40 0.33 17.33 10.02
CA ASP A 40 -0.24 16.48 8.98
C ASP A 40 -1.35 15.56 9.53
N LEU A 41 -1.53 15.46 10.86
CA LEU A 41 -2.49 14.55 11.49
C LEU A 41 -3.93 14.79 11.04
N ARG A 42 -4.36 16.05 10.90
CA ARG A 42 -5.72 16.37 10.40
C ARG A 42 -5.97 15.82 9.01
N ALA A 43 -4.93 15.78 8.17
CA ALA A 43 -5.04 15.22 6.83
C ALA A 43 -5.18 13.69 6.84
N LEU A 44 -5.04 13.02 7.99
CA LEU A 44 -5.22 11.57 8.19
C LEU A 44 -6.54 11.22 8.89
N ASP A 45 -7.39 12.19 9.21
CA ASP A 45 -8.66 11.96 9.93
C ASP A 45 -9.60 11.01 9.19
N ALA A 46 -9.56 10.99 7.86
CA ALA A 46 -10.32 10.03 7.06
C ALA A 46 -9.86 8.58 7.31
N LEU A 47 -8.55 8.34 7.44
CA LEU A 47 -7.99 7.03 7.76
C LEU A 47 -8.35 6.64 9.21
N ASN A 48 -8.17 7.57 10.15
CA ASN A 48 -8.53 7.37 11.56
C ASN A 48 -10.02 7.05 11.74
N SER A 49 -10.89 7.65 10.93
CA SER A 49 -12.34 7.38 10.97
C SER A 49 -12.69 5.95 10.57
N VAL A 50 -11.93 5.34 9.67
CA VAL A 50 -12.10 3.93 9.32
C VAL A 50 -11.47 3.02 10.37
N LEU A 51 -10.27 3.34 10.85
CA LEU A 51 -9.58 2.59 11.93
C LEU A 51 -10.44 2.45 13.19
N LYS A 52 -11.22 3.48 13.54
CA LYS A 52 -12.16 3.45 14.70
C LYS A 52 -13.22 2.36 14.60
N ARG A 53 -13.48 1.80 13.42
CA ARG A 53 -14.49 0.76 13.18
C ARG A 53 -13.90 -0.66 13.24
N ASP A 54 -12.62 -0.81 13.60
CA ASP A 54 -11.98 -2.12 13.64
C ASP A 54 -12.57 -3.01 14.75
N GLU A 55 -13.04 -4.19 14.37
CA GLU A 55 -13.59 -5.20 15.27
C GLU A 55 -12.59 -6.35 15.42
N GLN A 56 -11.66 -6.20 16.37
CA GLN A 56 -10.70 -7.24 16.73
C GLN A 56 -11.10 -7.96 18.01
N HIS A 57 -10.81 -9.25 18.09
CA HIS A 57 -10.99 -10.08 19.28
C HIS A 57 -9.83 -11.06 19.43
N GLY A 58 -9.50 -11.42 20.67
CA GLY A 58 -8.52 -12.48 20.92
C GLY A 58 -9.11 -13.86 20.70
N ALA A 59 -8.32 -14.77 20.13
CA ALA A 59 -8.67 -16.18 19.99
C ALA A 59 -7.46 -17.07 20.24
N ILE A 60 -7.70 -18.27 20.75
CA ILE A 60 -6.71 -19.35 20.76
C ILE A 60 -6.81 -20.07 19.41
N VAL A 61 -5.71 -20.13 18.67
CA VAL A 61 -5.63 -20.71 17.33
C VAL A 61 -4.61 -21.85 17.30
N ALA A 62 -4.74 -22.75 16.33
CA ALA A 62 -3.74 -23.78 16.09
C ALA A 62 -2.46 -23.16 15.51
N ASP A 63 -1.31 -23.51 16.06
CA ASP A 63 0.02 -23.10 15.61
C ASP A 63 1.00 -24.27 15.74
N ALA A 64 1.35 -24.87 14.61
CA ALA A 64 2.27 -26.00 14.56
C ALA A 64 3.72 -25.66 14.97
N SER A 65 4.07 -24.37 15.06
CA SER A 65 5.38 -23.92 15.54
C SER A 65 5.45 -23.76 17.07
N ALA A 66 4.31 -23.68 17.74
CA ALA A 66 4.24 -23.56 19.19
C ALA A 66 4.40 -24.93 19.87
N SER A 67 5.06 -24.96 21.04
CA SER A 67 5.27 -26.20 21.81
C SER A 67 3.97 -26.89 22.24
N SER A 68 2.92 -26.12 22.51
CA SER A 68 1.58 -26.60 22.84
C SER A 68 0.72 -26.93 21.61
N GLY A 69 1.20 -26.62 20.40
CA GLY A 69 0.38 -26.61 19.17
C GLY A 69 -0.65 -25.47 19.12
N LEU A 70 -0.65 -24.55 20.09
CA LEU A 70 -1.64 -23.48 20.23
C LEU A 70 -0.96 -22.12 20.44
N ALA A 71 -1.53 -21.07 19.86
CA ALA A 71 -1.11 -19.69 20.06
C ALA A 71 -2.31 -18.77 20.37
N PHE A 72 -2.06 -17.69 21.11
CA PHE A 72 -3.02 -16.59 21.24
C PHE A 72 -2.81 -15.60 20.10
N ALA A 73 -3.86 -15.33 19.32
CA ALA A 73 -3.79 -14.40 18.19
C ALA A 73 -4.98 -13.43 18.20
N MET A 74 -4.72 -12.19 17.77
CA MET A 74 -5.78 -11.26 17.45
C MET A 74 -6.43 -11.67 16.12
N GLN A 75 -7.74 -11.82 16.12
CA GLN A 75 -8.56 -12.11 14.95
C GLN A 75 -9.45 -10.91 14.65
N ARG A 76 -9.80 -10.70 13.38
CA ARG A 76 -10.67 -9.62 12.94
C ARG A 76 -12.02 -10.18 12.48
N ARG A 77 -13.11 -9.55 12.89
CA ARG A 77 -14.44 -9.87 12.37
C ARG A 77 -14.67 -9.12 11.07
N HIS A 78 -15.32 -9.79 10.12
CA HIS A 78 -15.70 -9.19 8.84
C HIS A 78 -17.22 -9.27 8.61
N PRO A 79 -18.03 -8.53 9.39
CA PRO A 79 -19.49 -8.61 9.31
C PRO A 79 -20.07 -7.93 8.06
N THR A 80 -19.31 -7.03 7.41
CA THR A 80 -19.74 -6.25 6.25
C THR A 80 -18.67 -6.19 5.17
N ALA A 81 -19.02 -5.81 3.93
CA ALA A 81 -18.04 -5.57 2.88
C ALA A 81 -17.01 -4.48 3.25
N GLU A 82 -17.43 -3.45 3.97
CA GLU A 82 -16.53 -2.36 4.39
C GLU A 82 -15.46 -2.83 5.38
N SER A 83 -15.77 -3.79 6.24
CA SER A 83 -14.80 -4.37 7.17
C SER A 83 -13.62 -5.07 6.46
N LEU A 84 -13.78 -5.45 5.18
CA LEU A 84 -12.71 -6.01 4.35
C LEU A 84 -11.64 -4.95 3.97
N LEU A 85 -11.94 -3.66 4.16
CA LEU A 85 -10.95 -2.59 3.97
C LEU A 85 -9.91 -2.56 5.09
N MET A 86 -10.19 -3.15 6.24
CA MET A 86 -9.37 -2.93 7.43
C MET A 86 -7.90 -3.38 7.27
N PRO A 87 -7.58 -4.54 6.65
CA PRO A 87 -6.19 -4.89 6.36
C PRO A 87 -5.47 -3.85 5.48
N ILE A 88 -6.20 -3.23 4.54
CA ILE A 88 -5.67 -2.17 3.68
C ILE A 88 -5.41 -0.93 4.53
N VAL A 89 -6.40 -0.47 5.28
CA VAL A 89 -6.34 0.71 6.15
C VAL A 89 -5.19 0.59 7.16
N GLU A 90 -5.02 -0.58 7.76
CA GLU A 90 -3.92 -0.89 8.67
C GLU A 90 -2.56 -0.80 7.97
N ALA A 91 -2.43 -1.34 6.75
CA ALA A 91 -1.21 -1.21 5.97
C ALA A 91 -0.91 0.25 5.59
N LEU A 92 -1.93 1.06 5.29
CA LEU A 92 -1.74 2.50 5.04
C LEU A 92 -1.30 3.23 6.32
N ALA A 93 -1.86 2.89 7.48
CA ALA A 93 -1.48 3.47 8.75
C ALA A 93 -0.03 3.11 9.13
N LYS A 94 0.35 1.86 8.96
CA LYS A 94 1.74 1.40 9.14
C LYS A 94 2.69 2.15 8.21
N LEU A 95 2.35 2.29 6.92
CA LEU A 95 3.15 3.10 5.99
C LEU A 95 3.37 4.53 6.51
N VAL A 96 2.31 5.19 7.00
CA VAL A 96 2.40 6.56 7.52
C VAL A 96 3.28 6.66 8.77
N CYS A 97 3.24 5.66 9.64
CA CYS A 97 3.93 5.68 10.93
C CYS A 97 5.36 5.15 10.87
N GLU A 98 5.65 4.19 9.98
CA GLU A 98 6.90 3.42 9.96
C GLU A 98 7.85 3.91 8.86
N GLU A 99 7.35 4.53 7.80
CA GLU A 99 8.19 4.98 6.68
C GLU A 99 8.65 6.44 6.83
N ASP A 100 9.89 6.69 6.40
CA ASP A 100 10.37 8.06 6.21
C ASP A 100 9.93 8.61 4.85
N PHE A 101 8.94 9.51 4.89
CA PHE A 101 8.39 10.14 3.69
C PHE A 101 9.40 11.01 2.92
N THR A 102 10.53 11.37 3.54
CA THR A 102 11.67 12.00 2.84
C THR A 102 12.18 11.12 1.69
N TYR A 103 12.09 9.80 1.86
CA TYR A 103 12.57 8.82 0.89
C TYR A 103 11.45 8.11 0.12
N VAL A 104 10.22 8.58 0.25
CA VAL A 104 9.12 8.13 -0.62
C VAL A 104 9.25 8.81 -1.98
N LYS A 105 9.21 8.03 -3.05
CA LYS A 105 9.45 8.48 -4.42
C LYS A 105 8.39 7.98 -5.38
N ALA A 106 8.17 8.73 -6.45
CA ALA A 106 7.44 8.22 -7.61
C ALA A 106 8.40 7.39 -8.50
N CYS A 107 7.89 6.31 -9.07
CA CYS A 107 8.65 5.49 -10.00
C CYS A 107 8.93 6.24 -11.31
N GLU A 108 10.20 6.23 -11.75
CA GLU A 108 10.62 6.79 -13.04
C GLU A 108 10.40 5.84 -14.22
N GLY A 109 9.53 4.83 -14.06
CA GLY A 109 9.14 3.95 -15.16
C GLY A 109 8.23 4.69 -16.14
N PRO A 110 8.38 4.53 -17.47
CA PRO A 110 7.69 5.36 -18.48
C PRO A 110 6.16 5.47 -18.37
N THR A 111 5.50 4.44 -17.81
CA THR A 111 4.05 4.38 -17.61
C THR A 111 3.67 4.01 -16.18
N CYS A 112 4.63 4.07 -15.24
CA CYS A 112 4.42 3.60 -13.88
C CYS A 112 3.86 4.72 -13.01
N THR A 113 2.76 4.44 -12.31
CA THR A 113 2.13 5.37 -11.36
C THR A 113 2.40 5.00 -9.90
N LEU A 114 3.29 4.02 -9.66
CA LEU A 114 3.58 3.55 -8.30
C LEU A 114 4.47 4.53 -7.55
N LEU A 115 4.22 4.62 -6.25
CA LEU A 115 5.08 5.26 -5.27
C LEU A 115 5.73 4.18 -4.41
N PHE A 116 6.93 4.43 -3.90
CA PHE A 116 7.65 3.48 -3.07
C PHE A 116 8.52 4.20 -2.02
N PRO A 117 8.62 3.67 -0.80
CA PRO A 117 9.69 4.07 0.12
C PRO A 117 11.03 3.50 -0.37
N ASP A 118 12.07 4.33 -0.39
CA ASP A 118 13.41 3.93 -0.79
C ASP A 118 14.24 3.51 0.43
N HIS A 119 14.30 2.20 0.70
CA HIS A 119 15.10 1.63 1.78
C HIS A 119 16.56 1.35 1.39
N THR A 120 17.02 1.81 0.22
CA THR A 120 18.43 1.58 -0.18
C THR A 120 19.37 2.47 0.62
N ARG A 121 20.58 1.97 0.91
CA ARG A 121 21.59 2.67 1.74
C ARG A 121 21.90 4.12 1.31
N GLY A 122 21.78 4.43 0.01
CA GLY A 122 22.05 5.77 -0.53
C GLY A 122 20.79 6.50 -1.01
N HIS A 123 19.60 5.92 -0.78
CA HIS A 123 18.33 6.40 -1.30
C HIS A 123 18.44 6.85 -2.76
N ALA A 124 19.03 6.01 -3.62
CA ALA A 124 19.29 6.32 -5.03
C ALA A 124 18.40 5.50 -5.97
N ARG A 125 17.42 4.77 -5.44
CA ARG A 125 16.52 3.95 -6.23
C ARG A 125 15.58 4.82 -7.04
N ARG A 126 15.52 4.55 -8.35
CA ARG A 126 14.70 5.27 -9.33
C ARG A 126 13.38 4.56 -9.68
N TRP A 127 13.32 3.25 -9.44
CA TRP A 127 12.21 2.41 -9.88
C TRP A 127 11.60 1.61 -8.74
N CYS A 128 10.27 1.48 -8.73
CA CYS A 128 9.53 0.70 -7.75
C CYS A 128 9.89 -0.80 -7.72
N SER A 129 10.55 -1.32 -8.75
CA SER A 129 11.18 -2.63 -8.78
C SER A 129 12.14 -2.71 -9.96
N MET A 130 13.32 -3.28 -9.73
CA MET A 130 14.30 -3.52 -10.78
C MET A 130 13.77 -4.56 -11.78
N ALA A 131 13.14 -5.63 -11.30
CA ALA A 131 12.62 -6.71 -12.13
C ALA A 131 11.51 -6.26 -13.10
N SER A 132 10.72 -5.25 -12.72
CA SER A 132 9.64 -4.73 -13.57
C SER A 132 10.02 -3.41 -14.25
N CYS A 133 9.99 -2.29 -13.53
CA CYS A 133 10.21 -0.95 -14.09
C CYS A 133 11.64 -0.71 -14.56
N GLY A 134 12.63 -1.20 -13.81
CA GLY A 134 14.04 -1.10 -14.21
C GLY A 134 14.34 -1.85 -15.51
N ASN A 135 13.84 -3.08 -15.64
CA ASN A 135 13.96 -3.87 -16.86
C ASN A 135 13.25 -3.22 -18.05
N ARG A 136 12.01 -2.72 -17.86
CA ARG A 136 11.29 -1.98 -18.92
C ARG A 136 12.07 -0.75 -19.40
N ALA A 137 12.65 0.02 -18.48
CA ALA A 137 13.46 1.19 -18.83
C ALA A 137 14.72 0.80 -19.63
N LYS A 138 15.43 -0.27 -19.23
CA LYS A 138 16.59 -0.80 -19.97
C LYS A 138 16.23 -1.24 -21.38
N VAL A 139 15.12 -1.98 -21.54
CA VAL A 139 14.65 -2.43 -22.87
C VAL A 139 14.27 -1.25 -23.75
N ALA A 140 13.57 -0.25 -23.20
CA ALA A 140 13.22 0.96 -23.94
C ALA A 140 14.47 1.71 -24.43
N ALA A 141 15.46 1.90 -23.55
CA ALA A 141 16.73 2.55 -23.90
C ALA A 141 17.52 1.77 -24.97
N HIS A 142 17.54 0.43 -24.89
CA HIS A 142 18.17 -0.41 -25.92
C HIS A 142 17.47 -0.25 -27.28
N ARG A 143 16.13 -0.26 -27.30
CA ARG A 143 15.36 -0.06 -28.54
C ARG A 143 15.57 1.33 -29.14
N ALA A 144 15.69 2.37 -28.32
CA ALA A 144 16.00 3.73 -28.79
C ALA A 144 17.36 3.77 -29.51
N ARG A 145 18.41 3.22 -28.89
CA ARG A 145 19.75 3.15 -29.49
C ARG A 145 19.78 2.38 -30.81
N LEU A 146 19.05 1.27 -30.92
CA LEU A 146 18.95 0.50 -32.17
C LEU A 146 18.24 1.26 -33.30
N ARG A 147 17.33 2.19 -32.97
CA ARG A 147 16.66 3.04 -33.97
C ARG A 147 17.57 4.16 -34.43
N GLU A 148 18.31 4.78 -33.50
CA GLU A 148 19.32 5.80 -33.81
C GLU A 148 20.43 5.24 -34.71
N GLY A 149 20.90 4.01 -34.45
CA GLY A 149 21.91 3.34 -35.28
C GLY A 149 21.43 2.76 -36.61
N LYS A 150 20.12 2.83 -36.93
CA LYS A 150 19.56 2.43 -38.24
C LYS A 150 19.17 3.62 -39.12
N GLY A 151 19.28 4.85 -38.59
CA GLY A 151 18.92 6.08 -39.27
C GLY A 151 20.12 6.95 -39.68
N GLY A 152 21.35 6.44 -39.54
CA GLY A 152 22.58 7.01 -40.08
C GLY A 152 23.27 5.99 -40.97
#